data_AF-A0A1J8PYI5-F1
#
_entry.id   AF-A0A1J8PYI5-F1
#
_cell.length_a   1.000
_cell.length_b   1.000
_cell.length_c   1.000
_cell.angle_alpha   90.00
_cell.angle_beta   90.00
_cell.angle_gamma   90.00
#
_symmetry.space_group_name_H-M   'P 1'
#
loop_
_entity.id
_entity.type
_entity.pdbx_description
1 polymer ?
#
loop_
_entity_poly.entity_id
_entity_poly.type
_entity_poly.pdbx_seq_one_letter_code
_entity_poly.pdbx_strand_id
1 'polypeptide(L)'
;MALEWFKPDLLSSGTPDDHPLWMDNYTEFMTELQQNFGPHDPQGDAEAQLEELQMQDGHCINKYVVEFQHLTSQVWGYSDGALRCQFYSGLPSWVKDKISHVHQEKVFELL
;
A
#
# COMPACT_ATOMS: atom_id res chain seq x y z
N MET A 1 -1.92 -16.73 16.72
CA MET A 1 -0.91 -16.00 15.92
C MET A 1 -0.39 -16.88 14.80
N ALA A 2 0.21 -16.33 13.74
CA ALA A 2 0.68 -17.11 12.57
C ALA A 2 1.52 -18.34 12.94
N LEU A 3 2.45 -18.21 13.90
CA LEU A 3 3.26 -19.32 14.37
C LEU A 3 2.45 -20.51 14.94
N GLU A 4 1.31 -20.26 15.60
CA GLU A 4 0.49 -21.32 16.20
C GLU A 4 -0.24 -22.15 15.14
N TRP A 5 -0.52 -21.56 13.98
CA TRP A 5 -1.13 -22.25 12.84
C TRP A 5 -0.19 -23.29 12.23
N PHE A 6 1.10 -22.97 12.12
CA PHE A 6 2.10 -23.86 11.53
C PHE A 6 2.66 -24.91 12.49
N LYS A 7 2.48 -24.73 13.81
CA LYS A 7 3.05 -25.62 14.84
C LYS A 7 2.69 -27.11 14.68
N PRO A 8 1.44 -27.51 14.38
CA PRO A 8 1.08 -28.92 14.27
C PRO A 8 1.91 -29.66 13.22
N ASP A 9 2.08 -29.05 12.04
CA ASP A 9 2.84 -29.63 10.93
C ASP A 9 4.36 -29.63 11.21
N LEU A 10 4.87 -28.55 11.83
CA LEU A 10 6.28 -28.45 12.22
C LEU A 10 6.70 -29.46 13.30
N LEU A 11 5.76 -29.86 14.16
CA LEU A 11 5.99 -30.80 15.26
C LEU A 11 5.60 -32.24 14.90
N SER A 12 4.97 -32.46 13.75
CA SER A 12 4.57 -33.78 13.28
C SER A 12 5.81 -34.59 12.91
N SER A 13 6.02 -35.74 13.56
CA SER A 13 7.09 -36.70 13.22
C SER A 13 6.64 -37.72 12.16
N GLY A 14 5.71 -37.33 11.30
CA GLY A 14 5.12 -38.17 10.26
C GLY A 14 6.13 -38.62 9.19
N THR A 15 5.70 -39.54 8.34
CA THR A 15 6.43 -39.99 7.15
C THR A 15 6.78 -38.80 6.26
N PRO A 16 8.01 -38.71 5.70
CA PRO A 16 8.43 -37.59 4.84
C PRO A 16 7.58 -37.36 3.58
N ASP A 17 6.62 -38.23 3.27
CA ASP A 17 5.72 -38.12 2.12
C ASP A 17 4.35 -37.50 2.49
N ASP A 18 4.05 -37.27 3.78
CA ASP A 18 2.73 -36.83 4.24
C ASP A 18 2.69 -35.36 4.74
N HIS A 19 3.79 -34.60 4.64
CA HIS A 19 3.80 -33.22 5.09
C HIS A 19 3.24 -32.25 4.03
N PRO A 20 2.67 -31.11 4.45
CA PRO A 20 2.13 -30.12 3.53
C PRO A 20 3.19 -29.56 2.58
N LEU A 21 2.80 -29.33 1.32
CA LEU A 21 3.67 -28.78 0.27
C LEU A 21 4.33 -27.44 0.65
N TRP A 22 3.68 -26.66 1.52
CA TRP A 22 4.22 -25.39 2.02
C TRP A 22 5.54 -25.55 2.78
N MET A 23 5.82 -26.70 3.38
CA MET A 23 7.06 -26.92 4.16
C MET A 23 8.31 -27.00 3.27
N ASP A 24 8.17 -27.50 2.04
CA ASP A 24 9.28 -27.66 1.10
C ASP A 24 9.32 -26.60 0.00
N ASN A 25 8.25 -25.82 -0.15
CA ASN A 25 8.11 -24.84 -1.21
C ASN A 25 7.77 -23.45 -0.63
N TYR A 26 8.72 -22.53 -0.80
CA TYR A 26 8.58 -21.15 -0.35
C TYR A 26 7.35 -20.43 -0.96
N THR A 27 7.02 -20.69 -2.22
CA THR A 27 5.85 -20.10 -2.87
C THR A 27 4.56 -20.62 -2.22
N GLU A 28 4.48 -21.91 -1.92
CA GLU A 28 3.34 -22.50 -1.23
C GLU A 28 3.22 -21.98 0.22
N PHE A 29 4.35 -21.79 0.92
CA PHE A 29 4.37 -21.13 2.23
C PHE A 29 3.82 -19.71 2.18
N MET A 30 4.25 -18.91 1.21
CA MET A 30 3.74 -17.55 1.05
C MET A 30 2.24 -17.54 0.73
N THR A 31 1.77 -18.49 -0.08
CA THR A 31 0.35 -18.66 -0.38
C THR A 31 -0.46 -19.00 0.87
N GLU A 32 -0.04 -19.99 1.65
CA GLU A 32 -0.71 -20.35 2.92
C GLU A 32 -0.71 -19.19 3.92
N LEU A 33 0.40 -18.46 4.01
CA LEU A 33 0.49 -17.30 4.87
C LEU A 33 -0.50 -16.20 4.42
N GLN A 34 -0.59 -15.92 3.13
CA GLN A 34 -1.51 -14.93 2.57
C GLN A 34 -2.97 -15.35 2.69
N GLN A 35 -3.29 -16.63 2.50
CA GLN A 35 -4.67 -17.11 2.59
C GLN A 35 -5.21 -17.07 4.03
N ASN A 36 -4.38 -17.36 5.02
CA ASN A 36 -4.82 -17.41 6.42
C ASN A 36 -4.58 -16.13 7.22
N PHE A 37 -3.59 -15.32 6.81
CA PHE A 37 -3.15 -14.12 7.56
C PHE A 37 -3.04 -12.86 6.69
N GLY A 38 -3.27 -12.96 5.39
CA GLY A 38 -3.35 -11.79 4.52
C GLY A 38 -4.63 -10.99 4.74
N PRO A 39 -4.67 -9.75 4.23
CA PRO A 39 -5.89 -8.94 4.24
C PRO A 39 -6.99 -9.65 3.43
N HIS A 40 -8.22 -9.60 3.94
CA HIS A 40 -9.37 -10.25 3.29
C HIS A 40 -9.72 -9.59 1.96
N ASP A 41 -9.52 -8.27 1.88
CA ASP A 41 -9.68 -7.48 0.67
C ASP A 41 -8.51 -6.49 0.55
N PRO A 42 -7.35 -6.95 0.02
CA PRO A 42 -6.16 -6.11 -0.11
C PRO A 42 -6.43 -4.84 -0.95
N GLN A 43 -7.34 -4.93 -1.92
CA GLN A 43 -7.70 -3.81 -2.77
C GLN A 43 -8.58 -2.81 -2.00
N GLY A 44 -9.67 -3.26 -1.38
CA GLY A 44 -10.55 -2.39 -0.60
C GLY A 44 -9.83 -1.74 0.58
N ASP A 45 -8.92 -2.47 1.22
CA ASP A 45 -8.05 -1.94 2.28
C ASP A 45 -7.11 -0.85 1.76
N ALA A 46 -6.55 -1.03 0.55
CA ALA A 46 -5.70 -0.03 -0.08
C ALA A 46 -6.49 1.20 -0.54
N GLU A 47 -7.71 1.02 -1.04
CA GLU A 47 -8.62 2.12 -1.42
C GLU A 47 -9.00 2.96 -0.19
N ALA A 48 -9.41 2.34 0.91
CA ALA A 48 -9.73 3.03 2.15
C ALA A 48 -8.51 3.80 2.71
N GLN A 49 -7.33 3.16 2.72
CA GLN A 49 -6.10 3.82 3.14
C GLN A 49 -5.72 4.99 2.23
N LEU A 50 -5.97 4.88 0.92
CA LEU A 50 -5.70 5.95 -0.03
C LEU A 50 -6.63 7.14 0.21
N GLU A 51 -7.90 6.91 0.55
CA GLU A 51 -8.87 7.95 0.92
C GLU A 51 -8.46 8.70 2.19
N GLU A 52 -7.94 7.98 3.19
CA GLU A 52 -7.49 8.53 4.47
C GLU A 52 -6.06 9.13 4.41
N LEU A 53 -5.31 8.89 3.34
CA LEU A 53 -3.92 9.31 3.24
C LEU A 53 -3.77 10.84 3.23
N GLN A 54 -3.17 11.36 4.30
CA GLN A 54 -2.86 12.78 4.45
C GLN A 54 -1.38 12.97 4.79
N MET A 55 -0.74 13.96 4.17
CA MET A 55 0.60 14.36 4.54
C MET A 55 0.56 15.13 5.86
N GLN A 56 1.12 14.53 6.92
CA GLN A 56 1.21 15.17 8.23
C GLN A 56 2.10 16.42 8.20
N ASP A 57 1.76 17.43 8.99
CA ASP A 57 2.58 18.62 9.14
C ASP A 57 3.95 18.25 9.75
N GLY A 58 5.01 18.63 9.05
CA GLY A 58 6.39 18.29 9.41
C GLY A 58 6.93 16.99 8.81
N HIS A 59 6.11 16.17 8.15
CA HIS A 59 6.63 15.06 7.33
C HIS A 59 7.30 15.58 6.06
N CYS A 60 8.37 14.89 5.65
CA CYS A 60 8.96 15.10 4.34
C CYS A 60 8.00 14.58 3.25
N ILE A 61 7.81 15.38 2.18
CA ILE A 61 6.96 15.01 1.03
C ILE A 61 7.30 13.64 0.44
N ASN A 62 8.58 13.25 0.47
CA ASN A 62 9.03 11.94 -0.02
C ASN A 62 8.35 10.77 0.69
N LYS A 63 8.08 10.87 2.00
CA LYS A 63 7.39 9.81 2.73
C LYS A 63 5.95 9.65 2.23
N TYR A 64 5.24 10.78 2.09
CA TYR A 64 3.89 10.80 1.54
C TYR A 64 3.84 10.24 0.11
N VAL A 65 4.79 10.64 -0.76
CA VAL A 65 4.85 10.13 -2.14
C VAL A 65 5.07 8.62 -2.18
N VAL A 66 5.97 8.08 -1.35
CA VAL A 66 6.22 6.64 -1.29
C VAL A 66 4.98 5.88 -0.79
N GLU A 67 4.32 6.37 0.25
CA GLU A 67 3.08 5.76 0.76
C GLU A 67 1.95 5.82 -0.28
N PHE A 68 1.79 6.95 -0.96
CA PHE A 68 0.82 7.10 -2.05
C PHE A 68 1.11 6.15 -3.22
N GLN A 69 2.36 6.04 -3.66
CA GLN A 69 2.76 5.13 -4.74
C GLN A 69 2.56 3.66 -4.35
N HIS A 70 2.85 3.31 -3.10
CA HIS A 70 2.63 1.97 -2.59
C HIS A 70 1.15 1.60 -2.61
N LEU A 71 0.25 2.48 -2.16
CA LEU A 71 -1.20 2.24 -2.18
C LEU A 71 -1.76 2.23 -3.61
N THR A 72 -1.34 3.16 -4.47
CA THR A 72 -1.80 3.19 -5.86
C THR A 72 -1.35 2.00 -6.70
N SER A 73 -0.29 1.29 -6.30
CA SER A 73 0.10 0.03 -6.93
C SER A 73 -0.82 -1.15 -6.60
N GLN A 74 -1.69 -1.01 -5.59
CA GLN A 74 -2.60 -2.06 -5.11
C GLN A 74 -4.07 -1.84 -5.51
N VAL A 75 -4.41 -0.64 -6.01
CA VAL A 75 -5.77 -0.30 -6.46
C VAL A 75 -5.90 -0.41 -7.99
N TRP A 76 -7.06 -0.85 -8.47
CA TRP A 76 -7.35 -1.00 -9.90
C TRP A 76 -8.58 -0.16 -10.27
N GLY A 77 -8.60 0.42 -11.47
CA GLY A 77 -9.76 1.16 -11.98
C GLY A 77 -9.82 2.66 -11.64
N TYR A 78 -8.85 3.18 -10.90
CA TYR A 78 -8.69 4.62 -10.74
C TYR A 78 -8.18 5.26 -12.03
N SER A 79 -8.87 6.32 -12.48
CA SER A 79 -8.36 7.16 -13.56
C SER A 79 -7.17 8.00 -13.06
N ASP A 80 -6.24 8.34 -13.96
CA ASP A 80 -5.13 9.26 -13.66
C ASP A 80 -5.64 10.59 -13.06
N GLY A 81 -6.77 11.10 -13.56
CA GLY A 81 -7.43 12.29 -13.02
C GLY A 81 -7.88 12.12 -11.56
N ALA A 82 -8.48 10.97 -11.22
CA ALA A 82 -8.90 10.68 -9.85
C ALA A 82 -7.70 10.57 -8.91
N LEU A 83 -6.62 9.90 -9.32
CA LEU A 83 -5.39 9.80 -8.53
C LEU A 83 -4.74 11.16 -8.30
N ARG A 84 -4.72 12.03 -9.31
CA ARG A 84 -4.19 13.40 -9.17
C ARG A 84 -5.01 14.23 -8.19
N CYS A 85 -6.34 14.13 -8.26
CA CYS A 85 -7.22 14.79 -7.30
C CYS A 85 -6.97 14.28 -5.88
N GLN A 86 -6.81 12.96 -5.70
CA GLN A 86 -6.56 12.36 -4.40
C GLN A 86 -5.17 12.70 -3.84
N PHE A 87 -4.15 12.69 -4.68
CA PHE A 87 -2.81 13.15 -4.31
C PHE A 87 -2.84 14.60 -3.85
N TYR A 88 -3.51 15.47 -4.61
CA TYR A 88 -3.60 16.88 -4.27
C TYR A 88 -4.43 17.09 -3.01
N SER A 89 -5.54 16.37 -2.81
CA SER A 89 -6.40 16.52 -1.64
C SER A 89 -5.65 16.21 -0.34
N GLY A 90 -4.77 15.20 -0.34
CA GLY A 90 -3.95 14.79 0.80
C GLY A 90 -2.76 15.70 1.16
N LEU A 91 -2.47 16.73 0.36
CA LEU A 91 -1.41 17.70 0.69
C LEU A 91 -1.88 18.73 1.73
N PRO A 92 -0.99 19.24 2.59
CA PRO A 92 -1.34 20.31 3.51
C PRO A 92 -1.51 21.64 2.75
N SER A 93 -2.28 22.56 3.33
CA SER A 93 -2.60 23.86 2.72
C SER A 93 -1.36 24.64 2.31
N TRP A 94 -0.32 24.71 3.14
CA TRP A 94 0.89 25.47 2.84
C TRP A 94 1.65 24.95 1.61
N VAL A 95 1.58 23.65 1.29
CA VAL A 95 2.16 23.08 0.05
C VAL A 95 1.31 23.48 -1.15
N LYS A 96 -0.01 23.37 -1.03
CA LYS A 96 -0.98 23.78 -2.06
C LYS A 96 -0.81 25.26 -2.41
N ASP A 97 -0.63 26.11 -1.41
CA ASP A 97 -0.40 27.55 -1.57
C ASP A 97 0.92 27.82 -2.32
N LYS A 98 2.00 27.12 -1.97
CA LYS A 98 3.26 27.25 -2.72
C LYS A 98 3.13 26.81 -4.18
N ILE A 99 2.41 25.72 -4.44
CA ILE A 99 2.18 25.22 -5.80
C ILE A 99 1.37 26.24 -6.62
N SER A 100 0.35 26.87 -6.01
CA SER A 100 -0.49 27.86 -6.69
C SER A 100 0.30 29.13 -7.03
N HIS A 101 1.18 29.59 -6.13
CA HIS A 101 2.06 30.74 -6.38
C HIS A 101 3.04 30.48 -7.54
N VAL A 102 3.68 29.30 -7.60
CA VAL A 102 4.58 28.95 -8.71
C VAL A 102 3.85 28.89 -10.06
N HIS A 103 2.59 28.43 -10.07
CA HIS A 103 1.78 28.45 -11.30
C HIS A 103 1.45 29.88 -11.72
N GLN A 104 1.18 30.78 -10.78
CA GLN A 104 0.93 32.19 -11.08
C GLN A 104 2.17 32.88 -11.66
N GLU A 105 3.36 32.70 -11.04
CA GLU A 105 4.60 33.31 -11.53
C GLU A 105 4.92 32.91 -12.97
N LYS A 106 4.75 31.63 -13.33
CA LYS A 106 4.96 31.16 -14.71
C LYS A 106 3.95 31.73 -15.72
N VAL A 107 2.73 32.04 -15.28
CA VAL A 107 1.73 32.70 -16.14
C VAL A 107 2.12 34.17 -16.38
N PHE A 108 2.70 34.84 -15.38
CA PHE A 108 3.20 36.21 -15.54
C PHE A 108 4.47 36.31 -16.40
N GLU A 109 5.34 35.29 -16.42
CA GLU A 109 6.52 35.28 -17.31
C GLU A 109 6.17 35.01 -18.79
N LEU A 110 4.95 34.56 -19.09
CA LEU A 110 4.47 34.28 -20.44
C LEU A 110 3.59 35.40 -21.03
N LEU A 111 3.44 36.53 -20.33
CA LEU A 111 2.72 37.74 -20.76
C LEU A 111 3.70 38.90 -21.04
#